data_AF-A0A939G8S7-F1
#
_entry.id   AF-A0A939G8S7-F1
#
_cell.length_a   1.000
_cell.length_b   1.000
_cell.length_c   1.000
_cell.angle_alpha   90.00
_cell.angle_beta   90.00
_cell.angle_gamma   90.00
#
_symmetry.space_group_name_H-M   'P 1'
#
loop_
_entity.id
_entity.type
_entity.pdbx_description
1 polymer ?
#
loop_
_entity_poly.entity_id
_entity_poly.type
_entity_poly.pdbx_seq_one_letter_code
_entity_poly.pdbx_strand_id
1 'polypeptide(L)'
;MAHFFDAVSYSPLVTYEIHPGETRTVGLWGGDFLGNDLGVVVDQDLVKMQEKRRVNGSRYFDLTGLKIGQTSLRAFAGLYDFAFPIEVKVTKKLSTPQGKLAERKAIVDEALSHVGKAHYVWGAAGNTPGLADGASFRRDLVKLLPTSFSQQEPLVRTAWTGIEGVNTCAGCSSKYSQQSSQSISNYLKAGKDEPGKNGLFPRIWKFKGKVQPRGASGNGLVWGESCIGKRHFDCIGFVEYCIGKVWSQTTVFQIDIAVLFNNPGHYGFAIVTDPTDILNADLVSHDDGGGKWHHIGMVYLDEKNQAKIVQAADSDIGVTSGEIYVPRQWGHRIRLLDSMVKTPVTARR
;
A
#
# COMPACT_ATOMS: atom_id res chain seq x y z
N MET A 1 20.31 32.29 -17.02
CA MET A 1 20.30 30.88 -17.45
C MET A 1 18.84 30.46 -17.53
N ALA A 2 18.44 29.79 -18.61
CA ALA A 2 17.04 29.45 -18.81
C ALA A 2 16.70 28.11 -18.17
N HIS A 3 15.48 27.96 -17.67
CA HIS A 3 15.03 26.73 -17.02
C HIS A 3 13.56 26.46 -17.33
N PHE A 4 13.24 25.19 -17.58
CA PHE A 4 11.85 24.74 -17.64
C PHE A 4 11.28 24.56 -16.23
N PHE A 5 10.01 24.89 -16.08
CA PHE A 5 9.27 24.74 -14.83
C PHE A 5 7.84 24.25 -15.08
N ASP A 6 7.27 23.60 -14.08
CA ASP A 6 5.87 23.18 -14.10
C ASP A 6 4.96 24.39 -13.93
N ALA A 7 4.04 24.64 -14.88
CA ALA A 7 3.28 25.89 -14.89
C ALA A 7 2.24 26.01 -13.74
N VAL A 8 1.97 24.92 -13.01
CA VAL A 8 1.02 24.89 -11.88
C VAL A 8 1.76 25.13 -10.57
N SER A 9 2.85 24.42 -10.35
CA SER A 9 3.64 24.43 -9.10
C SER A 9 4.81 25.40 -9.12
N TYR A 10 5.17 25.94 -10.29
CA TYR A 10 6.35 26.79 -10.52
C TYR A 10 7.70 26.15 -10.11
N SER A 11 7.71 24.83 -9.92
CA SER A 11 8.92 24.10 -9.56
C SER A 11 9.77 23.78 -10.80
N PRO A 12 11.12 23.83 -10.71
CA PRO A 12 11.99 23.42 -11.80
C PRO A 12 11.72 21.99 -12.24
N LEU A 13 11.75 21.74 -13.55
CA LEU A 13 11.56 20.41 -14.12
C LEU A 13 12.90 19.74 -14.42
N VAL A 14 12.99 18.45 -14.11
CA VAL A 14 14.09 17.55 -14.52
C VAL A 14 13.57 16.45 -15.44
N THR A 15 12.37 15.98 -15.15
CA THR A 15 11.59 15.05 -15.99
C THR A 15 10.14 15.54 -16.05
N TYR A 16 9.44 15.18 -17.11
CA TYR A 16 8.05 15.54 -17.32
C TYR A 16 7.28 14.35 -17.88
N GLU A 17 6.27 13.86 -17.15
CA GLU A 17 5.45 12.72 -17.57
C GLU A 17 4.09 13.23 -18.09
N ILE A 18 3.70 12.80 -19.29
CA ILE A 18 2.40 13.11 -19.91
C ILE A 18 1.83 11.85 -20.56
N HIS A 19 0.53 11.80 -20.79
CA HIS A 19 -0.13 10.67 -21.45
C HIS A 19 -0.60 10.98 -22.87
N PRO A 20 -0.79 9.97 -23.76
CA PRO A 20 -1.43 10.18 -25.06
C PRO A 20 -2.80 10.87 -24.91
N GLY A 21 -2.99 11.96 -25.66
CA GLY A 21 -4.17 12.82 -25.64
C GLY A 21 -4.25 13.80 -24.46
N GLU A 22 -3.37 13.69 -23.46
CA GLU A 22 -3.32 14.64 -22.35
C GLU A 22 -2.50 15.87 -22.75
N THR A 23 -3.03 17.06 -22.44
CA THR A 23 -2.34 18.34 -22.62
C THR A 23 -1.95 18.91 -21.26
N ARG A 24 -0.69 19.28 -21.08
CA ARG A 24 -0.22 20.02 -19.89
C ARG A 24 0.65 21.20 -20.28
N THR A 25 0.64 22.22 -19.42
CA THR A 25 1.41 23.44 -19.66
C THR A 25 2.77 23.39 -18.94
N VAL A 26 3.85 23.60 -19.68
CA VAL A 26 5.20 23.87 -19.11
C VAL A 26 5.56 25.33 -19.32
N GLY A 27 6.29 25.90 -18.36
CA GLY A 27 6.87 27.22 -18.46
C GLY A 27 8.36 27.16 -18.81
N LEU A 28 8.85 28.17 -19.51
CA LEU A 28 10.26 28.47 -19.71
C LEU A 28 10.53 29.88 -19.20
N TRP A 29 11.47 30.00 -18.26
CA TRP A 29 11.96 31.29 -17.77
C TRP A 29 13.34 31.57 -18.36
N GLY A 30 13.61 32.82 -18.71
CA GLY A 30 14.92 33.30 -19.21
C GLY A 30 15.05 33.35 -20.73
N GLY A 31 16.18 33.87 -21.18
CA GLY A 31 16.57 34.03 -22.60
C GLY A 31 18.04 33.70 -22.83
N ASP A 32 18.56 34.02 -24.00
CA ASP A 32 19.99 33.96 -24.29
C ASP A 32 20.79 35.03 -23.49
N PHE A 33 22.11 35.12 -23.71
CA PHE A 33 22.97 36.10 -23.03
C PHE A 33 22.60 37.57 -23.31
N LEU A 34 21.87 37.82 -24.39
CA LEU A 34 21.42 39.15 -24.80
C LEU A 34 19.94 39.40 -24.42
N GLY A 35 19.30 38.44 -23.76
CA GLY A 35 17.89 38.50 -23.38
C GLY A 35 16.92 38.18 -24.52
N ASN A 36 17.40 37.62 -25.64
CA ASN A 36 16.52 37.18 -26.72
C ASN A 36 15.80 35.88 -26.36
N ASP A 37 14.68 35.65 -27.05
CA ASP A 37 13.93 34.41 -26.94
C ASP A 37 14.72 33.19 -27.41
N LEU A 38 14.57 32.09 -26.68
CA LEU A 38 15.11 30.79 -27.09
C LEU A 38 14.15 30.05 -28.02
N GLY A 39 14.66 29.37 -29.04
CA GLY A 39 13.92 28.32 -29.73
C GLY A 39 13.59 27.20 -28.75
N VAL A 40 12.39 26.61 -28.86
CA VAL A 40 12.01 25.44 -28.06
C VAL A 40 11.64 24.31 -29.00
N VAL A 41 12.20 23.12 -28.77
CA VAL A 41 11.95 21.92 -29.59
C VAL A 41 11.67 20.71 -28.73
N VAL A 42 10.83 19.83 -29.28
CA VAL A 42 10.53 18.49 -28.80
C VAL A 42 10.22 17.62 -30.02
N ASP A 43 10.37 16.31 -29.91
CA ASP A 43 9.91 15.39 -30.97
C ASP A 43 8.40 15.49 -31.15
N GLN A 44 7.98 16.13 -32.25
CA GLN A 44 6.57 16.36 -32.59
C GLN A 44 5.83 15.10 -33.03
N ASP A 45 6.53 13.98 -33.29
CA ASP A 45 5.89 12.68 -33.54
C ASP A 45 5.42 12.02 -32.24
N LEU A 46 6.06 12.36 -31.12
CA LEU A 46 5.74 11.87 -29.78
C LEU A 46 4.90 12.88 -28.97
N VAL A 47 5.18 14.18 -29.10
CA VAL A 47 4.56 15.26 -28.30
C VAL A 47 4.26 16.46 -29.17
N LYS A 48 2.98 16.81 -29.33
CA LYS A 48 2.60 18.07 -29.97
C LYS A 48 2.86 19.22 -29.01
N MET A 49 3.53 20.28 -29.47
CA MET A 49 3.78 21.48 -28.66
C MET A 49 3.17 22.72 -29.29
N GLN A 50 2.53 23.56 -28.48
CA GLN A 50 1.99 24.86 -28.89
C GLN A 50 2.32 25.93 -27.85
N GLU A 51 2.95 27.03 -28.27
CA GLU A 51 3.12 28.20 -27.39
C GLU A 51 1.76 28.86 -27.17
N LYS A 52 1.41 29.06 -25.89
CA LYS A 52 0.09 29.53 -25.48
C LYS A 52 0.08 31.02 -25.15
N ARG A 53 1.02 31.45 -24.30
CA ARG A 53 1.06 32.81 -23.78
C ARG A 53 2.44 33.19 -23.25
N ARG A 54 2.61 34.50 -23.01
CA ARG A 54 3.78 35.10 -22.38
C ARG A 54 3.36 35.95 -21.20
N VAL A 55 4.00 35.76 -20.05
CA VAL A 55 3.72 36.50 -18.82
C VAL A 55 5.01 36.72 -18.06
N ASN A 56 5.32 37.96 -17.67
CA ASN A 56 6.48 38.31 -16.81
C ASN A 56 7.81 37.69 -17.28
N GLY A 57 8.13 37.81 -18.57
CA GLY A 57 9.36 37.25 -19.14
C GLY A 57 9.41 35.72 -19.21
N SER A 58 8.29 35.04 -18.93
CA SER A 58 8.14 33.59 -19.07
C SER A 58 7.28 33.25 -20.27
N ARG A 59 7.63 32.15 -20.95
CA ARG A 59 6.87 31.58 -22.08
C ARG A 59 6.22 30.28 -21.66
N TYR A 60 4.98 30.06 -22.06
CA TYR A 60 4.19 28.90 -21.68
C TYR A 60 3.84 28.07 -22.90
N PHE A 61 4.11 26.76 -22.82
CA PHE A 61 3.90 25.80 -23.89
C PHE A 61 2.94 24.72 -23.42
N ASP A 62 1.86 24.51 -24.17
CA ASP A 62 1.00 23.36 -24.02
C ASP A 62 1.65 22.17 -24.75
N LEU A 63 1.93 21.10 -24.01
CA LEU A 63 2.46 19.83 -24.50
C LEU A 63 1.35 18.78 -24.49
N THR A 64 1.03 18.22 -25.65
CA THR A 64 0.05 17.15 -25.81
C THR A 64 0.76 15.85 -26.19
N GLY A 65 0.65 14.80 -25.36
CA GLY A 65 1.21 13.49 -25.70
C GLY A 65 0.49 12.88 -26.91
N LEU A 66 1.22 12.34 -27.88
CA LEU A 66 0.66 11.71 -29.08
C LEU A 66 0.85 10.20 -29.07
N LYS A 67 2.09 9.74 -28.86
CA LYS A 67 2.48 8.33 -28.93
C LYS A 67 3.37 7.98 -27.74
N ILE A 68 3.24 6.75 -27.25
CA ILE A 68 4.06 6.25 -26.15
C ILE A 68 5.53 6.28 -26.57
N GLY A 69 6.39 6.82 -25.71
CA GLY A 69 7.80 6.97 -25.99
C GLY A 69 8.48 7.94 -25.04
N GLN A 70 9.73 8.26 -25.35
CA GLN A 70 10.53 9.20 -24.58
C GLN A 70 11.22 10.16 -25.54
N THR A 71 11.23 11.44 -25.18
CA THR A 71 11.90 12.51 -25.93
C THR A 71 12.52 13.51 -24.96
N SER A 72 13.13 14.57 -25.48
CA SER A 72 13.70 15.66 -24.69
C SER A 72 13.15 17.00 -25.15
N LEU A 73 12.67 17.80 -24.21
CA LEU A 73 12.32 19.20 -24.44
C LEU A 73 13.56 20.05 -24.21
N ARG A 74 13.92 20.84 -25.23
CA ARG A 74 15.16 21.64 -25.25
C ARG A 74 14.84 23.10 -25.54
N ALA A 75 15.61 24.00 -24.95
CA ALA A 75 15.61 25.42 -25.27
C ALA A 75 16.99 25.83 -25.79
N PHE A 76 17.06 26.41 -26.98
CA PHE A 76 18.30 26.66 -27.71
C PHE A 76 18.32 28.06 -28.34
N ALA A 77 19.52 28.59 -28.57
CA ALA A 77 19.74 29.72 -29.47
C ALA A 77 20.96 29.40 -30.34
N GLY A 78 20.76 29.37 -31.66
CA GLY A 78 21.76 28.86 -32.60
C GLY A 78 22.04 27.36 -32.36
N LEU A 79 23.30 27.03 -32.06
CA LEU A 79 23.76 25.64 -31.86
C LEU A 79 23.90 25.22 -30.39
N TYR A 80 23.57 26.11 -29.44
CA TYR A 80 23.79 25.86 -28.02
C TYR A 80 22.47 25.68 -27.27
N ASP A 81 22.43 24.72 -26.35
CA ASP A 81 21.35 24.60 -25.36
C ASP A 81 21.56 25.65 -24.26
N PHE A 82 20.53 26.44 -23.98
CA PHE A 82 20.54 27.48 -22.95
C PHE A 82 19.77 27.10 -21.67
N ALA A 83 19.11 25.95 -21.72
CA ALA A 83 18.48 25.29 -20.58
C ALA A 83 18.92 23.82 -20.54
N PHE A 84 18.96 23.24 -19.33
CA PHE A 84 19.11 21.80 -19.19
C PHE A 84 17.95 21.09 -19.91
N PRO A 85 18.23 20.16 -20.84
CA PRO A 85 17.20 19.36 -21.48
C PRO A 85 16.39 18.62 -20.42
N ILE A 86 15.07 18.68 -20.51
CA ILE A 86 14.20 17.87 -19.65
C ILE A 86 13.71 16.66 -20.41
N GLU A 87 13.74 15.52 -19.75
CA GLU A 87 13.20 14.27 -20.30
C GLU A 87 11.68 14.33 -20.30
N VAL A 88 11.04 14.15 -21.45
CA VAL A 88 9.58 14.06 -21.57
C VAL A 88 9.21 12.60 -21.84
N LYS A 89 8.50 11.98 -20.90
CA LYS A 89 7.99 10.61 -21.01
C LYS A 89 6.52 10.64 -21.38
N VAL A 90 6.20 10.16 -22.58
CA VAL A 90 4.83 9.86 -22.96
C VAL A 90 4.53 8.43 -22.51
N THR A 91 3.98 8.29 -21.31
CA THR A 91 3.66 6.97 -20.76
C THR A 91 2.25 6.59 -21.15
N LYS A 92 2.02 5.29 -21.34
CA LYS A 92 0.64 4.77 -21.51
C LYS A 92 -0.21 5.34 -20.37
N LYS A 93 -1.34 5.96 -20.71
CA LYS A 93 -2.33 6.34 -19.71
C LYS A 93 -2.76 5.07 -18.98
N LEU A 94 -2.21 4.83 -17.79
CA LEU A 94 -2.68 3.75 -16.92
C LEU A 94 -4.12 4.03 -16.45
N SER A 95 -4.64 5.24 -16.72
CA SER A 95 -5.96 5.73 -16.33
C SER A 95 -7.01 5.79 -17.47
N THR A 96 -7.05 4.82 -18.39
CA THR A 96 -8.34 4.49 -19.05
C THR A 96 -9.23 3.75 -18.02
N PRO A 97 -10.57 3.71 -18.15
CA PRO A 97 -11.41 2.85 -17.29
C PRO A 97 -10.85 1.42 -17.19
N GLN A 98 -10.34 0.89 -18.31
CA GLN A 98 -9.71 -0.43 -18.37
C GLN A 98 -8.35 -0.49 -17.65
N GLY A 99 -7.52 0.55 -17.73
CA GLY A 99 -6.24 0.61 -17.00
C GLY A 99 -6.45 0.71 -15.47
N LYS A 100 -7.48 1.45 -15.04
CA LYS A 100 -7.88 1.53 -13.62
C LYS A 100 -8.42 0.20 -13.10
N LEU A 101 -9.18 -0.52 -13.93
CA LEU A 101 -9.59 -1.89 -13.60
C LEU A 101 -8.37 -2.82 -13.47
N ALA A 102 -7.33 -2.65 -14.28
CA ALA A 102 -6.10 -3.42 -14.19
C ALA A 102 -5.29 -3.07 -12.92
N GLU A 103 -5.17 -1.81 -12.53
CA GLU A 103 -4.51 -1.39 -11.28
C GLU A 103 -5.22 -1.95 -10.05
N ARG A 104 -6.55 -1.83 -10.00
CA ARG A 104 -7.39 -2.42 -8.95
C ARG A 104 -7.19 -3.93 -8.87
N LYS A 105 -7.17 -4.59 -10.03
CA LYS A 105 -6.90 -6.02 -10.09
C LYS A 105 -5.49 -6.33 -9.57
N ALA A 106 -4.48 -5.55 -9.92
CA ALA A 106 -3.12 -5.74 -9.42
C ALA A 106 -3.01 -5.56 -7.89
N ILE A 107 -3.74 -4.61 -7.30
CA ILE A 107 -3.81 -4.44 -5.83
C ILE A 107 -4.41 -5.69 -5.18
N VAL A 108 -5.50 -6.21 -5.75
CA VAL A 108 -6.13 -7.46 -5.31
C VAL A 108 -5.19 -8.65 -5.51
N ASP A 109 -4.50 -8.74 -6.63
CA ASP A 109 -3.57 -9.85 -6.92
C ASP A 109 -2.40 -9.86 -5.92
N GLU A 110 -1.88 -8.67 -5.56
CA GLU A 110 -0.90 -8.52 -4.47
C GLU A 110 -1.48 -9.03 -3.14
N ALA A 111 -2.70 -8.62 -2.78
CA ALA A 111 -3.37 -9.07 -1.56
C ALA A 111 -3.58 -10.58 -1.52
N LEU A 112 -4.09 -11.17 -2.61
CA LEU A 112 -4.31 -12.60 -2.76
C LEU A 112 -3.00 -13.41 -2.71
N SER A 113 -1.88 -12.82 -3.12
CA SER A 113 -0.57 -13.50 -3.09
C SER A 113 -0.13 -13.89 -1.67
N HIS A 114 -0.64 -13.18 -0.65
CA HIS A 114 -0.35 -13.38 0.78
C HIS A 114 -1.30 -14.35 1.47
N VAL A 115 -2.44 -14.69 0.85
CA VAL A 115 -3.46 -15.58 1.43
C VAL A 115 -2.85 -16.94 1.77
N GLY A 116 -3.07 -17.39 3.00
CA GLY A 116 -2.52 -18.65 3.50
C GLY A 116 -1.01 -18.66 3.75
N LYS A 117 -0.27 -17.61 3.38
CA LYS A 117 1.18 -17.52 3.53
C LYS A 117 1.61 -16.53 4.60
N ALA A 118 0.88 -15.43 4.76
CA ALA A 118 1.19 -14.37 5.71
C ALA A 118 0.43 -14.56 7.03
N HIS A 119 1.03 -14.02 8.08
CA HIS A 119 0.50 -14.05 9.45
C HIS A 119 -0.05 -12.68 9.84
N TYR A 120 -0.74 -12.62 10.97
CA TYR A 120 -1.24 -11.36 11.52
C TYR A 120 -0.47 -10.98 12.79
N VAL A 121 -0.08 -9.71 12.90
CA VAL A 121 0.32 -9.07 14.16
C VAL A 121 -0.08 -7.60 14.11
N TRP A 122 -0.72 -7.12 15.17
CA TRP A 122 -1.09 -5.71 15.31
C TRP A 122 0.11 -4.77 15.16
N GLY A 123 -0.05 -3.73 14.35
CA GLY A 123 0.98 -2.76 14.04
C GLY A 123 1.88 -3.13 12.86
N ALA A 124 1.79 -4.38 12.35
CA ALA A 124 2.62 -4.83 11.25
C ALA A 124 2.08 -4.33 9.90
N ALA A 125 2.94 -3.87 9.01
CA ALA A 125 2.57 -3.43 7.66
C ALA A 125 3.32 -4.23 6.59
N GLY A 126 3.19 -5.55 6.63
CA GLY A 126 3.84 -6.47 5.69
C GLY A 126 5.28 -6.80 5.99
N ASN A 127 5.79 -6.41 7.16
CA ASN A 127 7.18 -6.63 7.52
C ASN A 127 7.44 -8.10 7.93
N THR A 128 8.52 -8.67 7.40
CA THR A 128 9.09 -9.95 7.83
C THR A 128 9.98 -9.75 9.06
N PRO A 129 9.89 -10.59 10.12
CA PRO A 129 10.65 -10.41 11.35
C PRO A 129 12.15 -10.23 11.11
N GLY A 130 12.71 -9.08 11.52
CA GLY A 130 14.14 -8.78 11.39
C GLY A 130 14.59 -8.26 10.02
N LEU A 131 13.68 -8.14 9.04
CA LEU A 131 13.97 -7.50 7.74
C LEU A 131 13.41 -6.07 7.70
N ALA A 132 13.85 -5.25 6.74
CA ALA A 132 13.36 -3.88 6.52
C ALA A 132 12.48 -3.78 5.25
N ASP A 133 11.57 -4.75 5.10
CA ASP A 133 10.82 -5.07 3.88
C ASP A 133 9.30 -4.83 4.00
N GLY A 134 8.83 -4.17 5.06
CA GLY A 134 7.44 -3.74 5.22
C GLY A 134 7.08 -2.55 4.32
N ALA A 135 5.88 -2.00 4.54
CA ALA A 135 5.42 -0.79 3.89
C ALA A 135 6.37 0.39 4.20
N SER A 136 6.42 1.40 3.31
CA SER A 136 7.38 2.51 3.40
C SER A 136 7.37 3.25 4.74
N PHE A 137 6.21 3.33 5.39
CA PHE A 137 6.00 4.00 6.69
C PHE A 137 6.29 3.12 7.90
N ARG A 138 6.42 1.79 7.74
CA ARG A 138 6.67 0.80 8.81
C ARG A 138 7.52 -0.36 8.29
N ARG A 139 8.76 -0.06 7.92
CA ARG A 139 9.61 -1.00 7.17
C ARG A 139 10.17 -2.14 8.00
N ASP A 140 10.44 -1.94 9.29
CA ASP A 140 11.28 -2.82 10.11
C ASP A 140 10.77 -3.05 11.55
N LEU A 141 9.46 -2.90 11.78
CA LEU A 141 8.87 -2.92 13.13
C LEU A 141 8.66 -4.31 13.74
N VAL A 142 8.46 -5.33 12.91
CA VAL A 142 8.23 -6.69 13.37
C VAL A 142 9.57 -7.34 13.67
N LYS A 143 9.70 -7.89 14.87
CA LYS A 143 10.90 -8.62 15.30
C LYS A 143 10.54 -10.06 15.64
N LEU A 144 11.52 -10.94 15.55
CA LEU A 144 11.41 -12.30 16.07
C LEU A 144 11.84 -12.27 17.54
N LEU A 145 10.99 -12.73 18.46
CA LEU A 145 11.39 -12.86 19.86
C LEU A 145 12.43 -13.97 20.01
N PRO A 146 13.35 -13.85 20.98
CA PRO A 146 14.18 -14.98 21.38
C PRO A 146 13.32 -16.17 21.75
N THR A 147 13.69 -17.36 21.28
CA THR A 147 12.98 -18.58 21.63
C THR A 147 13.01 -18.77 23.15
N SER A 148 11.82 -18.86 23.75
CA SER A 148 11.63 -19.20 25.16
C SER A 148 10.88 -20.51 25.26
N PHE A 149 11.43 -21.46 26.00
CA PHE A 149 10.77 -22.72 26.38
C PHE A 149 10.16 -22.65 27.79
N SER A 150 10.01 -21.45 28.36
CA SER A 150 9.32 -21.24 29.63
C SER A 150 7.89 -21.76 29.56
N GLN A 151 7.43 -22.46 30.59
CA GLN A 151 6.04 -22.93 30.66
C GLN A 151 5.03 -21.80 30.82
N GLN A 152 5.44 -20.71 31.46
CA GLN A 152 4.60 -19.55 31.72
C GLN A 152 4.54 -18.62 30.50
N GLU A 153 5.62 -18.57 29.71
CA GLU A 153 5.74 -17.68 28.57
C GLU A 153 6.53 -18.34 27.42
N PRO A 154 5.94 -19.35 26.75
CA PRO A 154 6.58 -19.94 25.59
C PRO A 154 6.52 -18.96 24.41
N LEU A 155 7.65 -18.77 23.73
CA LEU A 155 7.80 -17.81 22.62
C LEU A 155 8.61 -18.42 21.47
N VAL A 156 8.31 -19.67 21.12
CA VAL A 156 9.11 -20.41 20.16
C VAL A 156 8.84 -19.87 18.74
N ARG A 157 9.88 -19.29 18.12
CA ARG A 157 9.84 -18.71 16.75
C ARG A 157 8.66 -17.76 16.53
N THR A 158 8.39 -16.90 17.52
CA THR A 158 7.23 -16.03 17.58
C THR A 158 7.58 -14.60 17.17
N ALA A 159 6.83 -14.04 16.21
CA ALA A 159 6.94 -12.63 15.86
C ALA A 159 6.22 -11.74 16.88
N TRP A 160 6.73 -10.51 17.03
CA TRP A 160 6.12 -9.49 17.88
C TRP A 160 6.28 -8.08 17.33
N THR A 161 5.43 -7.17 17.82
CA THR A 161 5.60 -5.72 17.70
C THR A 161 5.35 -5.06 19.05
N GLY A 162 6.01 -3.92 19.28
CA GLY A 162 5.81 -3.07 20.46
C GLY A 162 4.84 -1.91 20.26
N ILE A 163 4.15 -1.84 19.11
CA ILE A 163 3.22 -0.74 18.82
C ILE A 163 1.99 -0.84 19.73
N GLU A 164 1.73 0.21 20.51
CA GLU A 164 0.62 0.25 21.48
C GLU A 164 0.62 -0.91 22.49
N GLY A 165 1.81 -1.36 22.87
CA GLY A 165 2.03 -2.47 23.79
C GLY A 165 2.60 -3.72 23.12
N VAL A 166 2.64 -4.82 23.86
CA VAL A 166 3.22 -6.08 23.37
C VAL A 166 2.16 -6.88 22.62
N ASN A 167 2.35 -7.04 21.31
CA ASN A 167 1.52 -7.88 20.45
C ASN A 167 2.35 -9.05 19.94
N THR A 168 1.87 -10.29 20.15
CA THR A 168 2.53 -11.49 19.65
C THR A 168 1.68 -12.20 18.60
N CYS A 169 2.35 -12.81 17.62
CA CYS A 169 1.69 -13.61 16.60
C CYS A 169 1.24 -14.98 17.15
N ALA A 170 0.01 -15.39 16.89
CA ALA A 170 -0.49 -16.73 17.18
C ALA A 170 -0.14 -17.75 16.07
N GLY A 171 0.50 -17.32 14.98
CA GLY A 171 1.04 -18.20 13.94
C GLY A 171 -0.04 -18.96 13.16
N CYS A 172 -1.15 -18.30 12.83
CA CYS A 172 -2.29 -18.93 12.16
C CYS A 172 -2.85 -20.17 12.90
N SER A 173 -2.80 -20.19 14.24
CA SER A 173 -3.14 -21.36 15.05
C SER A 173 -4.54 -21.94 14.81
N SER A 174 -5.53 -21.12 14.43
CA SER A 174 -6.91 -21.58 14.17
C SER A 174 -7.01 -22.55 13.00
N LYS A 175 -6.00 -22.61 12.11
CA LYS A 175 -5.93 -23.56 10.99
C LYS A 175 -5.59 -24.98 11.44
N TYR A 176 -5.21 -25.17 12.70
CA TYR A 176 -4.70 -26.44 13.20
C TYR A 176 -5.45 -26.88 14.45
N SER A 177 -5.62 -28.21 14.58
CA SER A 177 -6.09 -28.82 15.81
C SER A 177 -5.13 -28.47 16.95
N GLN A 178 -5.65 -27.74 17.93
CA GLN A 178 -4.88 -27.35 19.11
C GLN A 178 -4.61 -28.56 20.00
N GLN A 179 -3.39 -28.67 20.51
CA GLN A 179 -3.02 -29.77 21.41
C GLN A 179 -3.26 -29.41 22.87
N SER A 180 -3.32 -30.44 23.72
CA SER A 180 -3.50 -30.28 25.16
C SER A 180 -2.35 -29.51 25.82
N SER A 181 -2.64 -28.91 26.97
CA SER A 181 -1.63 -28.26 27.81
C SER A 181 -0.51 -29.24 28.23
N GLN A 182 -0.80 -30.53 28.36
CA GLN A 182 0.22 -31.55 28.66
C GLN A 182 1.20 -31.73 27.49
N SER A 183 0.72 -31.75 26.24
CA SER A 183 1.59 -31.83 25.06
C SER A 183 2.50 -30.60 24.95
N ILE A 184 1.99 -29.41 25.24
CA ILE A 184 2.80 -28.18 25.33
C ILE A 184 3.85 -28.33 26.42
N SER A 185 3.45 -28.73 27.63
CA SER A 185 4.36 -28.92 28.76
C SER A 185 5.50 -29.91 28.42
N ASN A 186 5.16 -31.02 27.77
CA ASN A 186 6.14 -32.02 27.35
C ASN A 186 7.12 -31.46 26.30
N TYR A 187 6.62 -30.74 25.30
CA TYR A 187 7.47 -30.09 24.29
C TYR A 187 8.41 -29.07 24.92
N LEU A 188 7.89 -28.19 25.79
CA LEU A 188 8.68 -27.16 26.46
C LEU A 188 9.76 -27.76 27.37
N LYS A 189 9.45 -28.84 28.09
CA LYS A 189 10.43 -29.60 28.90
C LYS A 189 11.53 -30.23 28.06
N ALA A 190 11.22 -30.66 26.84
CA ALA A 190 12.22 -31.21 25.93
C ALA A 190 13.22 -30.13 25.45
N GLY A 191 12.82 -28.85 25.45
CA GLY A 191 13.71 -27.71 25.17
C GLY A 191 14.33 -27.71 23.77
N LYS A 192 13.72 -28.42 22.81
CA LYS A 192 14.22 -28.53 21.43
C LYS A 192 13.59 -27.47 20.54
N ASP A 193 14.40 -26.71 19.80
CA ASP A 193 13.94 -25.78 18.76
C ASP A 193 13.63 -26.50 17.43
N GLU A 194 12.96 -27.64 17.53
CA GLU A 194 12.50 -28.44 16.40
C GLU A 194 10.98 -28.33 16.30
N PRO A 195 10.39 -28.34 15.10
CA PRO A 195 8.95 -28.32 14.98
C PRO A 195 8.31 -29.49 15.73
N GLY A 196 7.22 -29.21 16.45
CA GLY A 196 6.36 -30.25 17.00
C GLY A 196 5.52 -30.91 15.89
N LYS A 197 4.45 -31.59 16.31
CA LYS A 197 3.51 -32.25 15.39
C LYS A 197 3.01 -31.24 14.34
N ASN A 198 2.99 -31.66 13.07
CA ASN A 198 2.56 -30.87 11.91
C ASN A 198 3.38 -29.59 11.64
N GLY A 199 4.63 -29.51 12.10
CA GLY A 199 5.46 -28.32 11.82
C GLY A 199 5.20 -27.13 12.75
N LEU A 200 4.45 -27.33 13.85
CA LEU A 200 3.95 -26.26 14.70
C LEU A 200 4.81 -26.05 15.95
N PHE A 201 4.73 -24.84 16.51
CA PHE A 201 5.49 -24.42 17.69
C PHE A 201 4.55 -23.79 18.73
N PRO A 202 4.70 -24.13 20.03
CA PRO A 202 3.89 -23.56 21.08
C PRO A 202 4.31 -22.12 21.35
N ARG A 203 3.32 -21.26 21.62
CA ARG A 203 3.54 -19.87 22.02
C ARG A 203 2.40 -19.32 22.84
N ILE A 204 2.66 -18.24 23.54
CA ILE A 204 1.63 -17.41 24.15
C ILE A 204 1.20 -16.30 23.19
N TRP A 205 -0.11 -16.14 23.01
CA TRP A 205 -0.68 -15.01 22.28
C TRP A 205 -1.04 -13.86 23.22
N LYS A 206 -0.47 -12.69 22.96
CA LYS A 206 -0.73 -11.42 23.64
C LYS A 206 -1.23 -10.37 22.65
N PHE A 207 -2.21 -9.58 23.09
CA PHE A 207 -2.66 -8.36 22.42
C PHE A 207 -2.66 -7.23 23.44
N LYS A 208 -1.98 -6.12 23.12
CA LYS A 208 -1.74 -4.99 24.04
C LYS A 208 -1.22 -5.46 25.41
N GLY A 209 -0.31 -6.43 25.41
CA GLY A 209 0.28 -7.04 26.61
C GLY A 209 -0.61 -8.04 27.36
N LYS A 210 -1.88 -8.17 27.00
CA LYS A 210 -2.83 -9.08 27.66
C LYS A 210 -2.89 -10.41 26.92
N VAL A 211 -2.79 -11.50 27.68
CA VAL A 211 -2.97 -12.87 27.17
C VAL A 211 -4.40 -13.03 26.67
N GLN A 212 -4.56 -13.48 25.44
CA GLN A 212 -5.87 -13.68 24.83
C GLN A 212 -6.39 -15.09 25.13
N PRO A 213 -7.70 -15.28 25.42
CA PRO A 213 -8.23 -16.54 25.92
C PRO A 213 -8.44 -17.58 24.80
N ARG A 214 -7.34 -18.07 24.22
CA ARG A 214 -7.33 -18.94 23.03
C ARG A 214 -6.52 -20.22 23.26
N GLY A 215 -6.58 -21.13 22.29
CA GLY A 215 -6.00 -22.47 22.40
C GLY A 215 -6.92 -23.48 23.08
N ALA A 216 -6.46 -24.73 23.20
CA ALA A 216 -7.29 -25.83 23.70
C ALA A 216 -7.79 -25.63 25.15
N SER A 217 -7.03 -24.89 25.96
CA SER A 217 -7.36 -24.62 27.36
C SER A 217 -7.84 -23.18 27.60
N GLY A 218 -7.98 -22.36 26.55
CA GLY A 218 -8.41 -20.95 26.68
C GLY A 218 -7.45 -20.06 27.48
N ASN A 219 -6.21 -20.50 27.71
CA ASN A 219 -5.19 -19.79 28.50
C ASN A 219 -4.20 -18.99 27.63
N GLY A 220 -4.47 -18.87 26.33
CA GLY A 220 -3.64 -18.15 25.36
C GLY A 220 -2.43 -18.92 24.86
N LEU A 221 -2.24 -20.17 25.30
CA LEU A 221 -1.24 -21.06 24.74
C LEU A 221 -1.77 -21.73 23.48
N VAL A 222 -1.10 -21.48 22.36
CA VAL A 222 -1.51 -21.97 21.05
C VAL A 222 -0.36 -22.69 20.34
N TRP A 223 -0.71 -23.63 19.47
CA TRP A 223 0.21 -24.20 18.48
C TRP A 223 0.00 -23.50 17.14
N GLY A 224 1.06 -22.85 16.65
CA GLY A 224 1.05 -22.12 15.39
C GLY A 224 2.31 -22.37 14.55
N GLU A 225 2.26 -21.96 13.29
CA GLU A 225 3.39 -22.02 12.36
C GLU A 225 4.55 -21.14 12.82
N SER A 226 5.78 -21.49 12.42
CA SER A 226 6.93 -20.61 12.61
C SER A 226 6.70 -19.24 11.93
N CYS A 227 7.06 -18.16 12.62
CA CYS A 227 7.05 -16.80 12.05
C CYS A 227 8.30 -16.48 11.22
N ILE A 228 9.30 -17.38 11.17
CA ILE A 228 10.54 -17.17 10.42
C ILE A 228 10.24 -17.07 8.93
N GLY A 229 10.69 -16.00 8.28
CA GLY A 229 10.50 -15.78 6.85
C GLY A 229 9.06 -15.51 6.41
N LYS A 230 8.14 -15.28 7.36
CA LYS A 230 6.73 -14.97 7.10
C LYS A 230 6.51 -13.47 7.20
N ARG A 231 5.74 -12.90 6.25
CA ARG A 231 5.25 -11.52 6.38
C ARG A 231 4.15 -11.46 7.43
N HIS A 232 4.10 -10.35 8.17
CA HIS A 232 3.05 -10.08 9.14
C HIS A 232 2.31 -8.80 8.78
N PHE A 233 0.99 -8.82 8.94
CA PHE A 233 0.14 -7.67 8.69
C PHE A 233 -0.84 -7.44 9.85
N ASP A 234 -1.23 -6.19 10.09
CA ASP A 234 -2.52 -5.88 10.70
C ASP A 234 -3.55 -5.56 9.60
N CYS A 235 -4.80 -5.33 9.97
CA CYS A 235 -5.88 -5.17 8.99
C CYS A 235 -5.67 -3.95 8.07
N ILE A 236 -5.37 -2.78 8.63
CA ILE A 236 -5.14 -1.56 7.83
C ILE A 236 -3.79 -1.55 7.12
N GLY A 237 -2.72 -1.98 7.78
CA GLY A 237 -1.39 -2.09 7.21
C GLY A 237 -1.31 -3.11 6.08
N PHE A 238 -2.17 -4.13 6.06
CA PHE A 238 -2.35 -5.01 4.89
C PHE A 238 -2.84 -4.25 3.67
N VAL A 239 -3.93 -3.49 3.82
CA VAL A 239 -4.54 -2.72 2.73
C VAL A 239 -3.56 -1.65 2.23
N GLU A 240 -2.99 -0.86 3.13
CA GLU A 240 -2.03 0.19 2.80
C GLU A 240 -0.78 -0.37 2.09
N TYR A 241 -0.27 -1.53 2.54
CA TYR A 241 0.85 -2.21 1.89
C TYR A 241 0.50 -2.61 0.45
N CYS A 242 -0.66 -3.26 0.22
CA CYS A 242 -1.05 -3.74 -1.10
C CYS A 242 -1.26 -2.58 -2.08
N ILE A 243 -1.93 -1.51 -1.65
CA ILE A 243 -2.09 -0.29 -2.45
C ILE A 243 -0.71 0.33 -2.73
N GLY A 244 0.14 0.47 -1.71
CA GLY A 244 1.46 1.07 -1.82
C GLY A 244 2.40 0.34 -2.78
N LYS A 245 2.26 -0.98 -2.94
CA LYS A 245 3.03 -1.78 -3.90
C LYS A 245 2.68 -1.53 -5.36
N VAL A 246 1.44 -1.19 -5.65
CA VAL A 246 0.96 -1.04 -7.04
C VAL A 246 0.90 0.43 -7.44
N TRP A 247 0.39 1.30 -6.57
CA TRP A 247 0.08 2.69 -6.93
C TRP A 247 1.22 3.68 -6.60
N SER A 248 2.07 3.39 -5.59
CA SER A 248 3.27 4.18 -5.21
C SER A 248 3.06 5.61 -4.61
N GLN A 249 3.60 5.73 -3.38
CA GLN A 249 4.21 6.84 -2.62
C GLN A 249 3.50 8.16 -2.27
N THR A 250 2.44 8.61 -2.95
CA THR A 250 1.79 9.90 -2.57
C THR A 250 0.56 9.75 -1.68
N THR A 251 0.02 8.54 -1.54
CA THR A 251 -1.05 8.28 -0.57
C THR A 251 -0.47 8.39 0.83
N VAL A 252 -1.07 9.23 1.67
CA VAL A 252 -0.76 9.24 3.09
C VAL A 252 -1.13 7.85 3.62
N PHE A 253 -0.13 7.09 4.03
CA PHE A 253 -0.32 5.82 4.72
C PHE A 253 0.02 6.02 6.20
N GLN A 254 -0.35 5.09 7.07
CA GLN A 254 -0.38 5.24 8.54
C GLN A 254 -1.64 5.96 9.06
N ILE A 255 -2.77 5.80 8.38
CA ILE A 255 -4.04 6.40 8.80
C ILE A 255 -4.77 5.40 9.70
N ASP A 256 -5.53 5.90 10.68
CA ASP A 256 -6.47 5.08 11.45
C ASP A 256 -7.72 4.75 10.61
N ILE A 257 -8.32 3.58 10.81
CA ILE A 257 -9.50 3.14 10.02
C ILE A 257 -10.63 4.17 10.14
N ALA A 258 -10.90 4.68 11.33
CA ALA A 258 -11.95 5.67 11.53
C ALA A 258 -11.64 6.99 10.81
N VAL A 259 -10.38 7.42 10.84
CA VAL A 259 -9.96 8.65 10.14
C VAL A 259 -10.13 8.51 8.63
N LEU A 260 -9.73 7.35 8.07
CA LEU A 260 -9.85 7.04 6.64
C LEU A 260 -11.32 7.06 6.19
N PHE A 261 -12.20 6.35 6.90
CA PHE A 261 -13.61 6.22 6.49
C PHE A 261 -14.46 7.46 6.81
N ASN A 262 -14.09 8.27 7.81
CA ASN A 262 -14.77 9.54 8.06
C ASN A 262 -14.36 10.65 7.08
N ASN A 263 -13.14 10.59 6.50
CA ASN A 263 -12.62 11.63 5.60
C ASN A 263 -11.98 11.07 4.32
N PRO A 264 -12.64 10.16 3.57
CA PRO A 264 -12.00 9.42 2.48
C PRO A 264 -11.45 10.35 1.39
N GLY A 265 -12.13 11.46 1.09
CA GLY A 265 -11.71 12.43 0.08
C GLY A 265 -10.35 13.07 0.35
N HIS A 266 -9.96 13.25 1.61
CA HIS A 266 -8.65 13.79 1.98
C HIS A 266 -7.49 12.83 1.67
N TYR A 267 -7.81 11.55 1.55
CA TYR A 267 -6.85 10.47 1.36
C TYR A 267 -6.94 9.85 -0.03
N GLY A 268 -7.69 10.49 -0.93
CA GLY A 268 -7.82 9.99 -2.29
C GLY A 268 -8.87 8.91 -2.46
N PHE A 269 -9.88 8.83 -1.61
CA PHE A 269 -10.96 7.86 -1.73
C PHE A 269 -12.31 8.57 -1.89
N ALA A 270 -13.25 7.94 -2.60
CA ALA A 270 -14.66 8.32 -2.68
C ALA A 270 -15.51 7.31 -1.91
N ILE A 271 -16.59 7.79 -1.30
CA ILE A 271 -17.63 6.92 -0.75
C ILE A 271 -18.39 6.26 -1.90
N VAL A 272 -18.66 4.96 -1.79
CA VAL A 272 -19.45 4.21 -2.78
C VAL A 272 -20.77 3.73 -2.18
N THR A 273 -21.84 4.46 -2.47
CA THR A 273 -23.17 4.23 -1.89
C THR A 273 -24.04 3.24 -2.67
N ASP A 274 -23.81 3.07 -3.98
CA ASP A 274 -24.60 2.15 -4.81
C ASP A 274 -24.18 0.69 -4.55
N PRO A 275 -25.03 -0.14 -3.90
CA PRO A 275 -24.67 -1.51 -3.54
C PRO A 275 -24.36 -2.42 -4.74
N THR A 276 -24.74 -2.02 -5.96
CA THR A 276 -24.48 -2.78 -7.20
C THR A 276 -23.16 -2.41 -7.87
N ASP A 277 -22.62 -1.22 -7.59
CA ASP A 277 -21.33 -0.77 -8.10
C ASP A 277 -20.20 -1.35 -7.25
N ILE A 278 -19.89 -2.63 -7.45
CA ILE A 278 -18.82 -3.35 -6.73
C ILE A 278 -17.62 -3.51 -7.66
N LEU A 279 -16.45 -3.04 -7.23
CA LEU A 279 -15.20 -3.20 -7.97
C LEU A 279 -14.09 -3.84 -7.12
N ASN A 280 -13.11 -4.42 -7.81
CA ASN A 280 -11.85 -4.83 -7.20
C ASN A 280 -11.20 -3.65 -6.45
N ALA A 281 -10.60 -3.97 -5.31
CA ALA A 281 -9.93 -3.03 -4.42
C ALA A 281 -10.83 -1.92 -3.84
N ASP A 282 -12.16 -2.09 -3.86
CA ASP A 282 -13.01 -1.32 -2.95
C ASP A 282 -12.65 -1.69 -1.51
N LEU A 283 -12.46 -0.68 -0.66
CA LEU A 283 -12.16 -0.88 0.76
C LEU A 283 -13.47 -0.91 1.53
N VAL A 284 -13.57 -1.87 2.43
CA VAL A 284 -14.75 -2.08 3.25
C VAL A 284 -14.34 -2.21 4.70
N SER A 285 -15.23 -1.85 5.63
CA SER A 285 -14.95 -1.96 7.06
C SER A 285 -16.14 -2.43 7.87
N HIS A 286 -15.85 -2.94 9.07
CA HIS A 286 -16.84 -3.14 10.12
C HIS A 286 -16.85 -1.97 11.08
N ASP A 287 -18.05 -1.48 11.40
CA ASP A 287 -18.32 -0.72 12.61
C ASP A 287 -19.06 -1.60 13.63
N ASP A 288 -18.96 -1.27 14.91
CA ASP A 288 -19.69 -1.94 15.99
C ASP A 288 -21.09 -1.33 16.23
N GLY A 289 -21.64 -0.60 15.26
CA GLY A 289 -22.90 0.17 15.40
C GLY A 289 -22.79 1.42 16.29
N GLY A 290 -21.66 1.64 16.96
CA GLY A 290 -21.37 2.84 17.77
C GLY A 290 -20.40 3.81 17.10
N GLY A 291 -20.13 3.62 15.80
CA GLY A 291 -19.12 4.38 15.06
C GLY A 291 -17.67 4.00 15.41
N LYS A 292 -17.42 2.87 16.08
CA LYS A 292 -16.07 2.35 16.28
C LYS A 292 -15.70 1.38 15.17
N TRP A 293 -14.82 1.87 14.33
CA TRP A 293 -14.20 1.14 13.25
C TRP A 293 -13.10 0.26 13.83
N HIS A 294 -13.21 -1.05 13.66
CA HIS A 294 -12.26 -1.98 14.26
C HIS A 294 -11.62 -2.92 13.24
N HIS A 295 -12.12 -2.95 12.01
CA HIS A 295 -11.60 -3.83 10.97
C HIS A 295 -11.80 -3.30 9.56
N ILE A 296 -10.91 -3.68 8.65
CA ILE A 296 -10.91 -3.28 7.24
C ILE A 296 -10.49 -4.45 6.35
N GLY A 297 -11.09 -4.54 5.17
CA GLY A 297 -10.77 -5.51 4.13
C GLY A 297 -10.84 -4.89 2.72
N MET A 298 -10.45 -5.66 1.72
CA MET A 298 -10.56 -5.32 0.31
C MET A 298 -11.53 -6.25 -0.41
N VAL A 299 -12.43 -5.68 -1.21
CA VAL A 299 -13.29 -6.45 -2.10
C VAL A 299 -12.49 -6.95 -3.30
N TYR A 300 -12.73 -8.20 -3.67
CA TYR A 300 -12.36 -8.73 -4.97
C TYR A 300 -13.51 -9.51 -5.61
N LEU A 301 -13.55 -9.47 -6.94
CA LEU A 301 -14.45 -10.28 -7.76
C LEU A 301 -13.70 -11.54 -8.19
N ASP A 302 -14.24 -12.70 -7.84
CA ASP A 302 -13.68 -13.97 -8.30
C ASP A 302 -14.03 -14.26 -9.78
N GLU A 303 -13.61 -15.43 -10.28
CA GLU A 303 -13.85 -15.85 -11.67
C GLU A 303 -15.33 -15.93 -12.06
N LYS A 304 -16.23 -16.00 -11.07
CA LYS A 304 -17.69 -16.04 -11.25
C LYS A 304 -18.34 -14.66 -11.02
N ASN A 305 -17.55 -13.60 -10.92
CA ASN A 305 -17.97 -12.27 -10.50
C ASN A 305 -18.65 -12.25 -9.12
N GLN A 306 -18.36 -13.22 -8.24
CA GLN A 306 -18.82 -13.16 -6.87
C GLN A 306 -17.89 -12.23 -6.07
N ALA A 307 -18.47 -11.23 -5.42
CA ALA A 307 -17.75 -10.33 -4.53
C ALA A 307 -17.37 -11.06 -3.23
N LYS A 308 -16.08 -11.04 -2.92
CA LYS A 308 -15.46 -11.65 -1.74
C LYS A 308 -14.50 -10.66 -1.08
N ILE A 309 -14.12 -10.94 0.16
CA ILE A 309 -13.21 -10.10 0.93
C ILE A 309 -11.87 -10.79 1.11
N VAL A 310 -10.80 -10.06 0.79
CA VAL A 310 -9.44 -10.38 1.20
C VAL A 310 -9.01 -9.45 2.34
N GLN A 311 -8.50 -10.03 3.43
CA GLN A 311 -8.25 -9.31 4.68
C GLN A 311 -7.15 -10.00 5.51
N ALA A 312 -6.48 -9.23 6.37
CA ALA A 312 -5.69 -9.76 7.48
C ALA A 312 -6.59 -9.81 8.72
N ALA A 313 -7.15 -10.98 9.03
CA ALA A 313 -8.31 -11.11 9.91
C ALA A 313 -7.99 -11.02 11.41
N ASP A 314 -7.13 -11.90 11.91
CA ASP A 314 -6.72 -11.96 13.32
C ASP A 314 -5.42 -12.78 13.44
N SER A 315 -4.73 -12.67 14.58
CA SER A 315 -3.44 -13.31 14.90
C SER A 315 -3.46 -14.83 14.68
N ASP A 316 -4.56 -15.49 15.04
CA ASP A 316 -4.74 -16.93 14.90
C ASP A 316 -5.24 -17.35 13.52
N ILE A 317 -5.62 -16.43 12.64
CA ILE A 317 -6.17 -16.70 11.30
C ILE A 317 -5.16 -16.34 10.19
N GLY A 318 -4.51 -15.17 10.28
CA GLY A 318 -3.65 -14.61 9.25
C GLY A 318 -4.43 -13.93 8.11
N VAL A 319 -3.88 -13.97 6.89
CA VAL A 319 -4.53 -13.41 5.69
C VAL A 319 -5.45 -14.44 5.02
N THR A 320 -6.70 -14.05 4.75
CA THR A 320 -7.77 -14.88 4.16
C THR A 320 -8.46 -14.19 3.00
N SER A 321 -9.17 -14.97 2.16
CA SER A 321 -9.94 -14.47 1.02
C SER A 321 -11.33 -15.11 0.84
N GLY A 322 -11.80 -15.90 1.81
CA GLY A 322 -12.96 -16.79 1.63
C GLY A 322 -14.32 -16.17 1.94
N GLU A 323 -14.36 -15.02 2.60
CA GLU A 323 -15.61 -14.39 3.05
C GLU A 323 -16.35 -13.77 1.88
N ILE A 324 -17.65 -14.06 1.74
CA ILE A 324 -18.51 -13.42 0.73
C ILE A 324 -18.82 -12.00 1.20
N TYR A 325 -18.64 -11.02 0.32
CA TYR A 325 -18.98 -9.63 0.62
C TYR A 325 -20.51 -9.46 0.67
N VAL A 326 -21.01 -9.06 1.83
CA VAL A 326 -22.41 -8.69 2.05
C VAL A 326 -22.46 -7.23 2.50
N PRO A 327 -23.01 -6.30 1.70
CA PRO A 327 -22.98 -4.85 2.00
C PRO A 327 -23.55 -4.46 3.37
N ARG A 328 -24.54 -5.21 3.87
CA ARG A 328 -25.12 -4.93 5.20
C ARG A 328 -24.22 -5.34 6.37
N GLN A 329 -23.29 -6.26 6.15
CA GLN A 329 -22.36 -6.71 7.19
C GLN A 329 -21.10 -5.83 7.21
N TRP A 330 -20.68 -5.38 6.03
CA TRP A 330 -19.57 -4.46 5.81
C TRP A 330 -20.12 -3.05 5.60
N GLY A 331 -20.52 -2.42 6.72
CA GLY A 331 -21.41 -1.26 6.74
C GLY A 331 -20.97 -0.02 5.97
N HIS A 332 -19.72 0.03 5.53
CA HIS A 332 -19.17 1.16 4.78
C HIS A 332 -18.23 0.69 3.69
N ARG A 333 -18.22 1.44 2.59
CA ARG A 333 -17.36 1.17 1.44
C ARG A 333 -16.83 2.45 0.83
N ILE A 334 -15.52 2.46 0.60
CA ILE A 334 -14.82 3.54 -0.07
C ILE A 334 -14.00 2.98 -1.23
N ARG A 335 -13.67 3.84 -2.18
CA ARG A 335 -13.01 3.48 -3.43
C ARG A 335 -11.91 4.47 -3.73
N LEU A 336 -10.73 3.95 -4.06
CA LEU A 336 -9.60 4.77 -4.46
C LEU A 336 -9.97 5.63 -5.68
N LEU A 337 -9.72 6.94 -5.60
CA LEU A 337 -10.11 7.92 -6.60
C LEU A 337 -9.23 7.81 -7.83
N ASP A 338 -9.92 7.77 -8.95
CA ASP A 338 -9.39 7.74 -10.29
C ASP A 338 -8.57 8.97 -10.72
N SER A 339 -8.71 10.09 -9.99
CA SER A 339 -8.25 11.43 -10.39
C SER A 339 -7.14 11.98 -9.53
N MET A 340 -6.56 11.20 -8.62
CA MET A 340 -5.43 11.67 -7.83
C MET A 340 -4.22 11.93 -8.73
N VAL A 341 -4.01 13.20 -9.06
CA VAL A 341 -2.73 13.72 -9.55
C VAL A 341 -1.68 13.32 -8.51
N LYS A 342 -0.62 12.64 -8.94
CA LYS A 342 0.58 12.34 -8.16
C LYS A 342 1.15 13.65 -7.61
N THR A 343 0.61 14.14 -6.50
CA THR A 343 1.06 15.38 -5.88
C THR A 343 2.09 14.95 -4.84
N PRO A 344 3.37 15.32 -4.98
CA PRO A 344 4.39 14.95 -4.00
C PRO A 344 3.98 15.53 -2.64
N VAL A 345 3.66 14.66 -1.69
CA VAL A 345 3.43 15.09 -0.31
C VAL A 345 4.81 15.38 0.27
N THR A 346 5.09 16.66 0.51
CA THR A 346 6.20 17.07 1.38
C THR A 346 5.88 16.55 2.77
N ALA A 347 6.60 15.52 3.20
CA ALA A 347 6.48 14.98 4.55
C ALA A 347 6.72 16.12 5.55
N ARG A 348 5.67 16.55 6.25
CA ARG A 348 5.85 17.34 7.47
C ARG A 348 6.36 16.37 8.53
N ARG A 349 7.64 16.54 8.88
CA ARG A 349 8.27 15.88 10.01
C ARG A 349 7.66 16.33 11.33
#